data_AF-A0A1M5CTZ4-F1
#
_entry.id   AF-A0A1M5CTZ4-F1
#
_cell.length_a   1.000
_cell.length_b   1.000
_cell.length_c   1.000
_cell.angle_alpha   90.00
_cell.angle_beta   90.00
_cell.angle_gamma   90.00
#
_symmetry.space_group_name_H-M   'P 1'
#
loop_
_entity.id
_entity.type
_entity.pdbx_description
1 polymer ?
#
loop_
_entity_poly.entity_id
_entity_poly.type
_entity_poly.pdbx_seq_one_letter_code
_entity_poly.pdbx_strand_id
1 'polypeptide(L)'
;MRLVGLISPKRLAIGVTASALAVGMLLAPAAMAAPAEITAPVVSAAADQDVAARYTVTVRCDLVKHGGHTVGKVEGTGSGKTRPAAVAAAKKDADRKVPRGHYKRHCKVIKG
;
A
#
# COMPACT_ATOMS: atom_id res chain seq x y z
N MET A 1 -41.14 -4.80 -24.95
CA MET A 1 -39.79 -5.37 -24.94
C MET A 1 -38.79 -4.23 -25.08
N ARG A 2 -38.06 -3.86 -24.03
CA ARG A 2 -37.03 -2.80 -24.06
C ARG A 2 -35.66 -3.46 -24.06
N LEU A 3 -34.92 -3.30 -25.15
CA LEU A 3 -33.49 -3.62 -25.20
C LEU A 3 -32.73 -2.61 -24.33
N VAL A 4 -32.03 -3.09 -23.30
CA VAL A 4 -31.03 -2.32 -22.56
C VAL A 4 -29.68 -2.84 -23.00
N GLY A 5 -28.91 -1.99 -23.67
CA GLY A 5 -27.59 -2.30 -24.19
C GLY A 5 -26.58 -2.61 -23.07
N LEU A 6 -25.86 -3.72 -23.24
CA LEU A 6 -24.58 -3.95 -22.58
C LEU A 6 -23.48 -3.50 -23.54
N ILE A 7 -22.85 -2.36 -23.25
CA ILE A 7 -21.53 -2.05 -23.80
C ILE A 7 -20.65 -1.65 -22.62
N SER A 8 -19.86 -2.63 -22.15
CA SER A 8 -18.82 -2.44 -21.15
C SER A 8 -17.48 -2.39 -21.88
N PRO A 9 -16.75 -1.25 -21.90
CA PRO A 9 -15.46 -1.18 -22.58
C PRO A 9 -14.35 -1.20 -21.54
N LYS A 10 -13.71 -2.36 -21.34
CA LYS A 10 -12.39 -2.45 -20.71
C LYS A 10 -11.90 -3.89 -20.73
N ARG A 11 -11.22 -4.31 -21.80
CA ARG A 11 -10.01 -5.16 -21.80
C ARG A 11 -9.26 -4.96 -23.10
N LEU A 12 -8.24 -4.10 -23.05
CA LEU A 12 -7.23 -3.94 -24.11
C LEU A 12 -5.86 -4.23 -23.48
N ALA A 13 -4.94 -4.75 -24.31
CA ALA A 13 -3.53 -5.09 -24.08
C ALA A 13 -3.30 -6.46 -23.40
N ILE A 14 -2.91 -7.53 -24.12
CA ILE A 14 -1.71 -7.77 -24.95
C ILE A 14 -0.41 -7.61 -24.14
N GLY A 15 0.33 -8.71 -24.02
CA GLY A 15 1.67 -8.74 -23.42
C GLY A 15 2.27 -10.14 -23.47
N VAL A 16 2.47 -10.68 -24.67
CA VAL A 16 3.36 -11.84 -24.91
C VAL A 16 4.78 -11.37 -24.60
N THR A 17 5.40 -11.94 -23.58
CA THR A 17 6.85 -11.77 -23.35
C THR A 17 7.52 -13.13 -23.49
N ALA A 18 8.14 -13.31 -24.66
CA ALA A 18 9.00 -14.44 -24.97
C ALA A 18 10.25 -14.36 -24.09
N SER A 19 10.50 -15.40 -23.29
CA SER A 19 11.72 -15.54 -22.50
C SER A 19 12.81 -16.15 -23.37
N ALA A 20 13.79 -15.34 -23.77
CA ALA A 20 14.99 -15.81 -24.45
C ALA A 20 15.97 -16.39 -23.41
N LEU A 21 16.21 -17.70 -23.46
CA LEU A 21 17.28 -18.38 -22.73
C LEU A 21 18.59 -18.20 -23.50
N ALA A 22 19.43 -17.27 -23.05
CA ALA A 22 20.80 -17.15 -23.54
C ALA A 22 21.73 -18.05 -22.70
N VAL A 23 22.24 -19.10 -23.33
CA VAL A 23 23.33 -19.95 -22.84
C VAL A 23 24.65 -19.26 -23.16
N GLY A 24 25.56 -19.12 -22.19
CA GLY A 24 26.96 -18.88 -22.53
C GLY A 24 27.88 -18.42 -21.40
N MET A 25 29.01 -19.14 -21.30
CA MET A 25 30.33 -18.75 -20.81
C MET A 25 30.67 -18.88 -19.32
N LEU A 26 31.27 -20.05 -19.00
CA LEU A 26 32.38 -20.17 -18.06
C LEU A 26 33.62 -19.46 -18.63
N LEU A 27 34.27 -18.60 -17.84
CA LEU A 27 35.71 -18.30 -17.87
C LEU A 27 36.15 -17.78 -16.49
N ALA A 28 37.26 -18.31 -16.00
CA ALA A 28 37.79 -18.19 -14.64
C ALA A 28 38.30 -16.78 -14.25
N PRO A 29 38.29 -16.41 -12.96
CA PRO A 29 39.00 -15.21 -12.51
C PRO A 29 40.48 -15.53 -12.24
N ALA A 30 41.35 -14.97 -13.09
CA ALA A 30 42.76 -14.79 -12.77
C ALA A 30 42.90 -13.62 -11.78
N ALA A 31 43.50 -13.89 -10.63
CA ALA A 31 43.90 -12.89 -9.66
C ALA A 31 44.99 -11.98 -10.26
N MET A 32 44.82 -10.67 -10.20
CA MET A 32 45.92 -9.71 -10.37
C MET A 32 45.62 -8.36 -9.71
N ALA A 33 46.52 -8.03 -8.78
CA ALA A 33 47.02 -6.72 -8.37
C ALA A 33 46.01 -5.60 -8.03
N ALA A 34 45.93 -5.31 -6.72
CA ALA A 34 45.30 -4.13 -6.17
C ALA A 34 46.06 -2.85 -6.53
N PRO A 35 45.39 -1.80 -7.06
CA PRO A 35 45.86 -0.44 -6.89
C PRO A 35 45.50 0.05 -5.49
N ALA A 36 46.49 0.60 -4.78
CA ALA A 36 46.28 1.34 -3.54
C ALA A 36 45.57 2.66 -3.87
N GLU A 37 44.24 2.68 -3.75
CA GLU A 37 43.45 3.89 -3.87
C GLU A 37 43.42 4.62 -2.52
N ILE A 38 43.97 5.84 -2.51
CA ILE A 38 43.82 6.81 -1.43
C ILE A 38 42.34 7.13 -1.33
N THR A 39 41.65 6.39 -0.46
CA THR A 39 40.22 6.57 -0.22
C THR A 39 40.09 7.71 0.78
N ALA A 40 39.78 8.91 0.28
CA ALA A 40 39.33 10.00 1.13
C ALA A 40 38.15 9.51 1.98
N PRO A 41 38.00 9.96 3.25
CA PRO A 41 36.81 9.65 4.01
C PRO A 41 35.62 10.26 3.27
N VAL A 42 34.90 9.43 2.53
CA VAL A 42 33.54 9.71 2.15
C VAL A 42 32.79 9.88 3.46
N VAL A 43 32.60 11.12 3.86
CA VAL A 43 31.56 11.49 4.81
C VAL A 43 30.31 10.96 4.14
N SER A 44 29.89 9.76 4.54
CA SER A 44 28.54 9.29 4.28
C SER A 44 27.68 10.43 4.80
N ALA A 45 27.14 11.22 3.87
CA ALA A 45 25.96 12.01 4.13
C ALA A 45 25.00 10.98 4.71
N ALA A 46 24.91 10.97 6.04
CA ALA A 46 23.86 10.29 6.75
C ALA A 46 22.62 10.72 5.98
N ALA A 47 22.02 9.76 5.27
CA ALA A 47 20.82 9.99 4.52
C ALA A 47 19.93 10.71 5.52
N ASP A 48 19.71 12.00 5.27
CA ASP A 48 18.76 12.80 6.00
C ASP A 48 17.46 12.10 5.67
N GLN A 49 17.10 11.15 6.52
CA GLN A 49 15.84 10.47 6.47
C GLN A 49 14.89 11.59 6.88
N ASP A 50 14.51 12.40 5.90
CA ASP A 50 13.31 13.19 5.93
C ASP A 50 12.20 12.16 6.11
N VAL A 51 12.00 11.74 7.36
CA VAL A 51 10.87 10.96 7.81
C VAL A 51 9.72 11.94 7.68
N ALA A 52 9.26 12.11 6.45
CA ALA A 52 8.19 13.03 6.10
C ALA A 52 7.07 12.77 7.10
N ALA A 53 6.85 13.74 8.00
CA ALA A 53 6.04 13.53 9.19
C ALA A 53 4.69 12.95 8.79
N ARG A 54 4.43 11.70 9.19
CA ARG A 54 3.20 11.00 8.82
C ARG A 54 2.19 11.13 9.95
N TYR A 55 1.01 11.60 9.60
CA TYR A 55 -0.14 11.56 10.48
C TYR A 55 -0.57 10.10 10.62
N THR A 56 -0.72 9.64 11.85
CA THR A 56 -1.29 8.33 12.17
C THR A 56 -2.54 8.55 12.97
N VAL A 57 -3.67 8.03 12.47
CA VAL A 57 -4.98 8.25 13.05
C VAL A 57 -5.67 6.91 13.28
N THR A 58 -6.32 6.79 14.43
CA THR A 58 -7.23 5.69 14.75
C THR A 58 -8.67 6.20 14.75
N VAL A 59 -9.54 5.48 14.04
CA VAL A 59 -10.98 5.74 14.03
C VAL A 59 -11.74 4.60 14.68
N ARG A 60 -12.82 4.94 15.39
CA ARG A 60 -13.80 4.01 15.92
C ARG A 60 -15.12 4.25 15.21
N CYS A 61 -15.65 3.21 14.58
CA CYS A 61 -16.94 3.22 13.89
C CYS A 61 -17.93 2.29 14.60
N ASP A 62 -19.22 2.57 14.42
CA ASP A 62 -20.30 1.68 14.82
C ASP A 62 -20.36 0.50 13.86
N LEU A 63 -20.43 -0.71 14.40
CA LEU A 63 -20.67 -1.91 13.62
C LEU A 63 -22.17 -2.20 13.63
N VAL A 64 -22.81 -2.14 12.47
CA VAL A 64 -24.26 -2.29 12.33
C VAL A 64 -24.57 -3.52 11.50
N LYS A 65 -25.49 -4.36 11.97
CA LYS A 65 -25.99 -5.50 11.19
C LYS A 65 -26.94 -4.99 10.08
N HIS A 66 -26.88 -5.58 8.89
CA HIS A 66 -27.80 -5.21 7.81
C HIS A 66 -29.25 -5.44 8.25
N GLY A 67 -30.10 -4.42 8.06
CA GLY A 67 -31.51 -4.45 8.49
C GLY A 67 -31.72 -4.41 10.02
N GLY A 68 -30.68 -4.15 10.81
CA GLY A 68 -30.75 -4.21 12.27
C GLY A 68 -30.14 -3.00 12.97
N HIS A 69 -29.87 -3.19 14.26
CA HIS A 69 -29.28 -2.20 15.15
C HIS A 69 -27.75 -2.33 15.21
N THR A 70 -27.11 -1.34 15.85
CA THR A 70 -25.68 -1.36 16.15
C THR A 70 -25.36 -2.53 17.09
N VAL A 71 -24.50 -3.43 16.64
CA VAL A 71 -24.09 -4.64 17.38
C VAL A 71 -22.75 -4.48 18.09
N GLY A 72 -21.99 -3.42 17.77
CA GLY A 72 -20.70 -3.18 18.41
C GLY A 72 -19.94 -2.02 17.80
N LYS A 73 -18.61 -2.03 17.95
CA LYS A 73 -17.70 -1.05 17.37
C LYS A 73 -16.61 -1.77 16.58
N VAL A 74 -16.11 -1.12 15.54
CA VAL A 74 -14.94 -1.57 14.77
C VAL A 74 -13.91 -0.45 14.71
N GLU A 75 -12.64 -0.80 14.89
CA GLU A 75 -11.53 0.15 14.89
C GLU A 75 -10.62 -0.04 13.69
N GLY A 76 -10.25 1.08 13.09
CA GLY A 76 -9.31 1.11 11.98
C GLY A 76 -8.18 2.08 12.27
N THR A 77 -6.97 1.70 11.87
CA THR A 77 -5.79 2.57 11.97
C THR A 77 -5.29 2.86 10.57
N GLY A 78 -4.86 4.09 10.34
CA GLY A 78 -4.30 4.48 9.06
C GLY A 78 -3.38 5.66 9.18
N SER A 79 -2.41 5.69 8.27
CA SER A 79 -1.41 6.75 8.21
C SER A 79 -1.40 7.42 6.85
N GLY A 80 -1.03 8.69 6.81
CA GLY A 80 -1.01 9.47 5.58
C GLY A 80 -0.14 10.72 5.71
N LYS A 81 0.20 11.29 4.55
CA LYS A 81 0.97 12.55 4.48
C LYS A 81 0.18 13.76 5.00
N THR A 82 -1.15 13.63 5.08
CA THR A 82 -2.05 14.64 5.65
C THR A 82 -3.03 13.98 6.58
N ARG A 83 -3.55 14.74 7.55
CA ARG A 83 -4.60 14.27 8.47
C ARG A 83 -5.84 13.68 7.76
N PRO A 84 -6.44 14.32 6.73
CA PRO A 84 -7.57 13.71 6.01
C PRO A 84 -7.18 12.42 5.29
N ALA A 85 -5.97 12.30 4.75
CA ALA A 85 -5.50 11.07 4.14
C ALA A 85 -5.34 9.94 5.18
N ALA A 86 -4.82 10.25 6.37
CA ALA A 86 -4.72 9.30 7.48
C ALA A 86 -6.10 8.84 7.97
N VAL A 87 -7.06 9.76 8.11
CA VAL A 87 -8.46 9.43 8.47
C VAL A 87 -9.12 8.54 7.39
N ALA A 88 -8.91 8.85 6.10
CA ALA A 88 -9.45 8.05 5.02
C ALA A 88 -8.83 6.64 4.99
N ALA A 89 -7.52 6.53 5.22
CA ALA A 89 -6.84 5.25 5.35
C ALA A 89 -7.37 4.45 6.55
N ALA A 90 -7.56 5.10 7.70
CA ALA A 90 -8.09 4.49 8.91
C ALA A 90 -9.54 3.99 8.71
N LYS A 91 -10.39 4.76 8.03
CA LYS A 91 -11.76 4.34 7.68
C LYS A 91 -11.78 3.16 6.71
N LYS A 92 -10.83 3.08 5.77
CA LYS A 92 -10.68 1.91 4.89
C LYS A 92 -10.21 0.69 5.67
N ASP A 93 -9.31 0.88 6.62
CA ASP A 93 -8.86 -0.21 7.49
C ASP A 93 -10.00 -0.76 8.35
N ALA A 94 -10.81 0.11 8.95
CA ALA A 94 -12.01 -0.29 9.69
C ALA A 94 -12.98 -1.07 8.80
N ASP A 95 -13.12 -0.71 7.52
CA ASP A 95 -13.98 -1.41 6.54
C ASP A 95 -13.60 -2.88 6.36
N ARG A 96 -12.30 -3.13 6.21
CA ARG A 96 -11.77 -4.47 5.95
C ARG A 96 -11.99 -5.42 7.12
N LYS A 97 -12.18 -4.87 8.32
CA LYS A 97 -12.44 -5.61 9.55
C LYS A 97 -13.94 -5.82 9.81
N VAL A 98 -14.82 -5.24 8.99
CA VAL A 98 -16.27 -5.45 9.10
C VAL A 98 -16.60 -6.87 8.63
N PRO A 99 -17.19 -7.74 9.49
CA PRO A 99 -17.63 -9.06 9.07
C PRO A 99 -18.77 -8.98 8.05
N ARG A 100 -18.95 -10.05 7.26
CA ARG A 100 -20.06 -10.14 6.29
C ARG A 100 -21.41 -9.96 6.99
N GLY A 101 -22.38 -9.38 6.29
CA GLY A 101 -23.70 -9.07 6.86
C GLY A 101 -23.72 -7.88 7.82
N HIS A 102 -22.61 -7.14 7.91
CA HIS A 102 -22.48 -5.91 8.69
C HIS A 102 -21.96 -4.77 7.81
N TYR A 103 -22.07 -3.54 8.30
CA TYR A 103 -21.46 -2.36 7.71
C TYR A 103 -21.02 -1.39 8.81
N LYS A 104 -20.02 -0.56 8.51
CA LYS A 104 -19.57 0.48 9.44
C LYS A 104 -20.44 1.74 9.32
N ARG A 105 -20.69 2.41 10.43
CA ARG A 105 -21.42 3.69 10.51
C ARG A 105 -20.78 4.64 11.51
N HIS A 106 -21.10 5.93 11.43
CA HIS A 106 -20.68 6.97 12.39
C HIS A 106 -19.22 6.90 12.86
N CYS A 107 -18.27 6.80 11.92
CA CYS A 107 -16.85 6.77 12.24
C CYS A 107 -16.35 8.09 12.85
N LYS A 108 -15.77 8.01 14.04
CA LYS A 108 -15.14 9.14 14.73
C LYS A 108 -13.65 8.88 14.93
N VAL A 109 -12.85 9.93 14.87
CA VAL A 109 -11.43 9.87 15.26
C VAL A 109 -11.35 9.76 16.77
N ILE A 110 -10.60 8.78 17.27
CA ILE A 110 -10.40 8.57 18.72
C ILE A 110 -8.96 8.86 19.15
N LYS A 111 -7.99 8.79 18.24
CA LYS A 111 -6.58 9.12 18.45
C LYS A 111 -5.96 9.64 17.15
N GLY A 112 -5.10 10.65 17.23
CA GLY A 112 -4.27 11.13 16.11
C GLY A 112 -4.10 12.64 16.10
#